data_AF-A0A3D3B6A9-F1
#
_entry.id   AF-A0A3D3B6A9-F1
#
_cell.length_a   1.000
_cell.length_b   1.000
_cell.length_c   1.000
_cell.angle_alpha   90.00
_cell.angle_beta   90.00
_cell.angle_gamma   90.00
#
_symmetry.space_group_name_H-M   'P 1'
#
loop_
_entity.id
_entity.type
_entity.pdbx_description
1 polymer ?
#
loop_
_entity_poly.entity_id
_entity_poly.type
_entity_poly.pdbx_seq_one_letter_code
_entity_poly.pdbx_strand_id
1 'polypeptide(L)'
;GSNEIIGIDWGADFAASLRATFPENASPAVSIGYGPLALDYILAVGGAGYFREGFIRPYLEDGRLQIVPNSPTFAYPAYLVLSEKTEPALVLRLRESLRAAAAGSR
;
A
#
# COMPACT_ATOMS: atom_id res chain seq x y z
N GLY A 1 18.92 -9.78 10.40
CA GLY A 1 17.57 -9.47 10.88
C GLY A 1 16.60 -10.27 10.05
N SER A 2 15.58 -10.86 10.67
CA SER A 2 14.59 -11.72 10.01
C SER A 2 13.95 -10.99 8.83
N ASN A 3 14.11 -11.54 7.62
CA ASN A 3 13.49 -11.06 6.39
C ASN A 3 12.01 -11.50 6.31
N GLU A 4 11.33 -11.50 7.46
CA GLU A 4 9.98 -12.03 7.60
C GLU A 4 8.98 -10.99 7.10
N ILE A 5 8.22 -11.38 6.07
CA ILE A 5 7.18 -10.53 5.49
C ILE A 5 5.97 -10.57 6.43
N ILE A 6 5.59 -9.41 6.94
CA ILE A 6 4.36 -9.20 7.68
C ILE A 6 3.23 -9.04 6.67
N GLY A 7 2.20 -9.88 6.79
CA GLY A 7 0.99 -9.79 5.99
C GLY A 7 0.21 -8.52 6.35
N ILE A 8 -0.09 -7.69 5.37
CA ILE A 8 -0.92 -6.50 5.55
C ILE A 8 -2.11 -6.62 4.61
N ASP A 9 -3.32 -6.50 5.16
CA ASP A 9 -4.54 -6.60 4.37
C ASP A 9 -4.75 -5.35 3.52
N TRP A 10 -4.37 -5.43 2.25
CA TRP A 10 -4.71 -4.45 1.22
C TRP A 10 -5.83 -4.94 0.28
N GLY A 11 -6.52 -6.03 0.64
CA GLY A 11 -7.56 -6.66 -0.17
C GLY A 11 -7.08 -7.86 -0.98
N ALA A 12 -8.05 -8.58 -1.54
CA ALA A 12 -7.83 -9.88 -2.18
C ALA A 12 -6.90 -9.83 -3.41
N ASP A 13 -7.01 -8.79 -4.24
CA ASP A 13 -6.18 -8.66 -5.45
C ASP A 13 -4.69 -8.47 -5.11
N PHE A 14 -4.42 -7.66 -4.08
CA PHE A 14 -3.07 -7.50 -3.55
C PHE A 14 -2.56 -8.81 -2.95
N ALA A 15 -3.37 -9.48 -2.13
CA ALA A 15 -2.99 -10.76 -1.52
C ALA A 15 -2.68 -11.83 -2.58
N ALA A 16 -3.44 -11.88 -3.67
CA ALA A 16 -3.18 -12.78 -4.79
C ALA A 16 -1.86 -12.44 -5.50
N SER A 17 -1.62 -11.15 -5.78
CA SER A 17 -0.38 -10.68 -6.41
C SER A 17 0.84 -10.96 -5.54
N LEU A 18 0.72 -10.75 -4.22
CA LEU A 18 1.79 -11.01 -3.26
C LEU A 18 2.13 -12.50 -3.20
N ARG A 19 1.14 -13.40 -3.11
CA ARG A 19 1.35 -14.85 -3.11
C ARG A 19 1.97 -15.36 -4.42
N ALA A 20 1.56 -14.79 -5.56
CA ALA A 20 2.13 -15.14 -6.85
C ALA A 20 3.61 -14.74 -6.96
N THR A 21 4.01 -13.66 -6.27
CA THR A 21 5.39 -13.15 -6.30
C THR A 21 6.30 -13.81 -5.26
N PHE A 22 5.73 -14.19 -4.12
CA PHE A 22 6.46 -14.83 -3.02
C PHE A 22 5.80 -16.15 -2.60
N PRO A 23 5.88 -17.21 -3.43
CA PRO A 23 5.27 -18.50 -3.12
C PRO A 23 5.85 -19.13 -1.85
N GLU A 24 7.14 -18.90 -1.55
CA GLU A 24 7.81 -19.36 -0.32
C GLU A 24 7.24 -18.71 0.96
N ASN A 25 6.64 -17.51 0.85
CA ASN A 25 6.08 -16.73 1.96
C ASN A 25 4.55 -16.60 1.89
N ALA A 26 3.88 -17.54 1.21
CA ALA A 26 2.45 -17.46 0.92
C ALA A 26 1.54 -17.39 2.17
N SER A 27 2.06 -17.78 3.35
CA SER A 27 1.40 -17.65 4.64
C SER A 27 2.33 -16.94 5.64
N PRO A 28 2.26 -15.61 5.75
CA PRO A 28 3.07 -14.86 6.73
C PRO A 28 2.67 -15.27 8.15
N ALA A 29 3.64 -15.40 9.07
CA ALA A 29 3.36 -15.82 10.44
C ALA A 29 2.59 -14.75 11.23
N VAL A 30 2.71 -13.49 10.81
CA VAL A 30 1.98 -12.34 11.36
C VAL A 30 1.19 -11.68 10.24
N SER A 31 -0.12 -11.47 10.47
CA SER A 31 -1.00 -10.74 9.56
C SER A 31 -1.78 -9.67 10.31
N ILE A 32 -1.77 -8.44 9.81
CA ILE A 32 -2.39 -7.27 10.45
C ILE A 32 -3.30 -6.57 9.44
N GLY A 33 -4.59 -6.43 9.78
CA GLY A 33 -5.58 -5.80 8.91
C GLY A 33 -5.52 -4.27 8.87
N TYR A 34 -4.83 -3.64 9.83
CA TYR A 34 -4.73 -2.19 9.96
C TYR A 34 -3.29 -1.73 9.67
N GLY A 35 -3.08 -1.08 8.53
CA GLY A 35 -1.77 -0.63 8.06
C GLY A 35 -0.94 0.17 9.07
N PRO A 36 -1.50 1.18 9.77
CA PRO A 36 -0.75 1.92 10.79
C PRO A 36 -0.25 1.05 11.95
N LEU A 37 -1.05 0.08 12.42
CA LEU A 37 -0.59 -0.87 13.43
C LEU A 37 0.51 -1.79 12.89
N ALA A 38 0.44 -2.19 11.62
CA ALA A 38 1.51 -2.97 10.99
C ALA A 38 2.82 -2.18 10.91
N LEU A 39 2.74 -0.87 10.65
CA LEU A 39 3.90 0.01 10.68
C LEU A 39 4.48 0.12 12.10
N ASP A 40 3.65 0.37 13.11
CA ASP A 40 4.09 0.44 14.50
C ASP A 40 4.75 -0.86 14.95
N TYR A 41 4.20 -2.02 14.54
CA TYR A 41 4.79 -3.32 14.80
C TYR A 41 6.18 -3.45 14.17
N ILE A 42 6.34 -3.11 12.88
CA ILE A 42 7.63 -3.21 12.18
C ILE A 42 8.67 -2.26 12.81
N LEU A 43 8.26 -1.06 13.22
CA LEU A 43 9.14 -0.10 13.89
C LEU A 43 9.59 -0.58 15.28
N ALA A 44 8.78 -1.38 15.98
CA ALA A 44 9.08 -1.86 17.32
C ALA A 44 9.79 -3.23 17.36
N VAL A 45 9.40 -4.15 16.46
CA VAL A 45 9.82 -5.57 16.49
C VAL A 45 10.73 -5.91 15.30
N GLY A 46 10.66 -5.15 14.22
CA GLY A 46 11.32 -5.44 12.95
C GLY A 46 10.45 -6.29 12.00
N GLY A 47 11.01 -6.59 10.83
CA GLY A 47 10.32 -7.29 9.73
C GLY A 47 10.21 -6.43 8.49
N ALA A 48 9.52 -6.94 7.46
CA ALA A 48 9.28 -6.24 6.21
C ALA A 48 7.78 -6.26 5.86
N GLY A 49 7.29 -5.21 5.22
CA GLY A 49 5.88 -5.12 4.82
C GLY A 49 5.70 -4.18 3.65
N TYR A 50 4.62 -4.37 2.90
CA TYR A 50 4.27 -3.49 1.78
C TYR A 50 3.37 -2.36 2.28
N PHE A 51 3.83 -1.13 2.04
CA PHE A 51 3.09 0.09 2.39
C PHE A 51 2.98 1.01 1.18
N ARG A 52 1.98 1.89 1.22
CA ARG A 52 1.94 3.03 0.30
C ARG A 52 3.08 3.98 0.63
N GLU A 53 3.90 4.33 -0.35
CA GLU A 53 5.11 5.11 -0.14
C GLU A 53 4.86 6.43 0.59
N GLY A 54 3.82 7.19 0.21
CA GLY A 54 3.47 8.45 0.86
C GLY A 54 3.12 8.31 2.35
N PHE A 55 2.61 7.15 2.78
CA PHE A 55 2.30 6.90 4.20
C PHE A 55 3.58 6.68 5.03
N ILE A 56 4.59 6.03 4.46
CA ILE A 56 5.84 5.69 5.15
C ILE A 56 6.99 6.67 4.88
N ARG A 57 6.80 7.64 3.99
CA ARG A 57 7.85 8.57 3.57
C ARG A 57 8.59 9.27 4.71
N PRO A 58 7.93 9.81 5.76
CA PRO A 58 8.65 10.43 6.86
C PRO A 58 9.65 9.48 7.55
N TYR A 59 9.32 8.19 7.59
CA TYR A 59 10.16 7.14 8.20
C TYR A 59 11.27 6.64 7.26
N LEU A 60 11.11 6.85 5.95
CA LEU A 60 12.19 6.63 4.98
C LEU A 60 13.20 7.78 5.05
N GLU A 61 12.71 9.02 5.16
CA GLU A 61 13.53 10.23 5.23
C GLU A 61 14.35 10.31 6.54
N ASP A 62 13.78 9.86 7.67
CA ASP A 62 14.49 9.80 8.96
C ASP A 62 15.36 8.55 9.16
N GLY A 63 15.34 7.62 8.18
CA GLY A 63 16.16 6.40 8.18
C GLY A 63 15.66 5.28 9.09
N ARG A 64 14.47 5.39 9.71
CA ARG A 64 13.88 4.32 10.52
C ARG A 64 13.36 3.15 9.69
N LEU A 65 13.01 3.41 8.43
CA LEU A 65 12.68 2.40 7.44
C LEU A 65 13.65 2.50 6.27
N GLN A 66 13.81 1.37 5.58
CA GLN A 66 14.54 1.28 4.33
C GLN A 66 13.74 0.46 3.34
N ILE A 67 13.82 0.84 2.05
CA ILE A 67 13.25 0.04 0.98
C ILE A 67 14.07 -1.25 0.86
N VAL A 68 13.39 -2.40 0.88
CA VAL A 68 14.05 -3.70 0.67
C VAL A 68 14.57 -3.75 -0.77
N PRO A 69 15.89 -3.91 -1.00
CA PRO A 69 16.43 -3.93 -2.35
C PRO A 69 15.80 -5.01 -3.23
N ASN A 70 15.53 -4.68 -4.49
CA ASN A 70 14.91 -5.57 -5.48
C ASN A 70 13.49 -6.04 -5.11
N SER A 71 12.81 -5.37 -4.17
CA SER A 71 11.41 -5.67 -3.89
C SER A 71 10.51 -5.28 -5.07
N PRO A 72 9.58 -6.15 -5.51
CA PRO A 72 8.58 -5.82 -6.53
C PRO A 72 7.67 -4.69 -6.06
N THR A 73 7.18 -3.89 -6.99
CA THR A 73 6.16 -2.86 -6.72
C THR A 73 4.79 -3.36 -7.17
N PHE A 74 3.78 -3.17 -6.33
CA PHE A 74 2.40 -3.54 -6.65
C PHE A 74 1.58 -2.28 -6.96
N ALA A 75 0.79 -2.34 -8.03
CA ALA A 75 -0.17 -1.28 -8.31
C ALA A 75 -1.31 -1.33 -7.30
N TYR A 76 -1.63 -0.17 -6.71
CA TYR A 76 -2.79 -0.02 -5.83
C TYR A 76 -3.68 1.12 -6.37
N PRO A 77 -4.60 0.82 -7.30
CA PRO A 77 -5.41 1.83 -7.96
C PRO A 77 -6.45 2.43 -7.01
N ALA A 78 -6.71 3.73 -7.18
CA ALA A 78 -7.87 4.40 -6.60
C ALA A 78 -9.00 4.45 -7.64
N TYR A 79 -10.23 4.15 -7.22
CA TYR A 79 -11.41 4.13 -8.08
C TYR A 79 -12.39 5.23 -7.68
N LEU A 80 -13.00 5.86 -8.68
CA LEU A 80 -14.09 6.82 -8.50
C LEU A 80 -15.43 6.12 -8.82
N VAL A 81 -16.24 5.87 -7.80
CA VAL A 81 -17.56 5.23 -7.95
C VAL A 81 -18.63 6.31 -7.96
N LEU A 82 -19.37 6.41 -9.06
CA LEU A 82 -20.43 7.42 -9.24
C LEU A 82 -21.73 6.73 -9.62
N SER A 83 -22.87 7.34 -9.25
CA SER A 83 -24.17 6.87 -9.71
C SER A 83 -24.32 7.13 -11.21
N GLU A 84 -25.03 6.26 -11.92
CA GLU A 84 -25.43 6.49 -13.32
C GLU A 84 -26.23 7.79 -13.51
N LYS A 85 -26.88 8.28 -12.45
CA LYS A 85 -27.65 9.53 -12.45
C LYS A 85 -26.77 10.77 -12.25
N THR A 86 -25.45 10.61 -12.12
CA THR A 86 -24.53 11.72 -11.90
C THR A 86 -24.41 12.56 -13.16
N GLU A 87 -24.58 13.87 -13.03
CA GLU A 87 -24.42 14.82 -14.13
C GLU A 87 -23.04 14.68 -14.81
N PRO A 88 -22.97 14.55 -16.16
CA PRO A 88 -21.69 14.34 -16.86
C PRO A 88 -20.63 15.42 -16.57
N ALA A 89 -21.05 16.67 -16.39
CA ALA A 89 -20.15 17.77 -16.04
C ALA A 89 -19.51 17.58 -14.65
N LEU A 90 -20.24 17.00 -13.70
CA LEU A 90 -19.72 16.69 -12.36
C LEU A 90 -18.73 15.54 -12.42
N VAL A 91 -18.97 14.52 -13.24
CA VAL A 91 -18.03 13.40 -13.46
C VAL A 91 -16.67 13.93 -13.93
N LEU A 92 -16.66 14.82 -14.93
CA LEU A 92 -15.43 15.40 -15.45
C LEU A 92 -14.68 16.21 -14.40
N ARG A 93 -15.39 17.02 -13.61
CA ARG A 93 -14.80 17.80 -12.51
C ARG A 93 -14.18 16.91 -11.44
N LEU A 94 -14.90 15.88 -11.00
CA LEU A 94 -14.42 14.94 -9.99
C LEU A 94 -13.17 14.18 -10.47
N ARG A 95 -13.17 13.76 -11.74
CA ARG A 95 -12.01 13.10 -12.35
C ARG A 95 -10.78 14.02 -12.38
N GLU A 96 -10.97 15.27 -12.76
CA GLU A 96 -9.86 16.24 -12.82
C GLU A 96 -9.33 16.56 -11.43
N SER A 97 -10.20 16.80 -10.45
CA SER A 97 -9.78 17.03 -9.07
C SER A 97 -9.03 15.84 -8.48
N LEU A 98 -9.46 14.61 -8.78
CA LEU A 98 -8.78 13.40 -8.30
C LEU A 98 -7.38 13.26 -8.93
N ARG A 99 -7.23 13.57 -10.22
CA ARG A 99 -5.92 13.57 -10.89
C ARG A 99 -4.99 14.63 -10.33
N ALA A 100 -5.49 15.85 -10.10
CA ALA A 100 -4.72 16.92 -9.49
C ALA A 100 -4.24 16.56 -8.08
N ALA A 101 -5.12 15.97 -7.26
CA ALA A 101 -4.76 15.48 -5.93
C ALA A 101 -3.69 14.38 -5.97
N ALA A 102 -3.81 13.42 -6.91
CA ALA A 102 -2.81 12.36 -7.08
C ALA A 102 -1.45 12.89 -7.56
N ALA A 103 -1.42 13.95 -8.37
CA ALA A 103 -0.19 14.58 -8.84
C ALA A 103 0.54 15.36 -7.73
N GLY A 104 -0.20 15.90 -6.76
CA GLY A 104 0.35 16.66 -5.63
C GLY A 104 0.92 15.83 -4.48
N SER A 105 0.76 14.50 -4.50
CA SER A 105 1.30 13.58 -3.48
C SER A 105 2.66 12.97 -3.84
N ARG A 106 3.40 13.56 -4.79
CA ARG A 106 4.74 13.09 -5.21
C ARG A 106 5.86 13.62 -4.34
#